data_AF-A0A6P0JRE3-F1
#
_entry.id   AF-A0A6P0JRE3-F1
#
_cell.length_a   1.000
_cell.length_b   1.000
_cell.length_c   1.000
_cell.angle_alpha   90.00
_cell.angle_beta   90.00
_cell.angle_gamma   90.00
#
_symmetry.space_group_name_H-M   'P 1'
#
loop_
_entity.id
_entity.type
_entity.pdbx_description
1 polymer ?
#
loop_
_entity_poly.entity_id
_entity_poly.type
_entity_poly.pdbx_seq_one_letter_code
_entity_poly.pdbx_strand_id
1 'polypeptide(L)' 'MNPVYASVAEAIDQRSQAYISKHSDQSVQIGSILFDRDRKILVQSAIGTAIFQQMC' A
#
# COMPACT_ATOMS: atom_id res chain seq x y z
N MET A 1 17.05 -0.31 1.65
CA MET A 1 15.65 -0.70 1.38
C MET A 1 15.60 -2.22 1.31
N ASN A 2 14.76 -2.89 2.11
CA ASN A 2 14.69 -4.34 2.09
C ASN A 2 13.68 -4.78 1.01
N PRO A 3 14.12 -5.46 -0.06
CA PRO A 3 13.27 -5.78 -1.22
C PRO A 3 12.08 -6.68 -0.85
N VAL A 4 12.18 -7.46 0.23
CA VAL A 4 11.10 -8.32 0.72
C VAL A 4 9.93 -7.47 1.23
N TYR A 5 10.20 -6.43 2.02
CA TYR A 5 9.12 -5.58 2.53
C TYR A 5 8.49 -4.71 1.43
N ALA A 6 9.27 -4.35 0.40
CA ALA A 6 8.74 -3.68 -0.78
C ALA A 6 7.77 -4.57 -1.57
N SER A 7 8.14 -5.83 -1.84
CA SER A 7 7.26 -6.76 -2.55
C SER A 7 6.02 -7.13 -1.73
N VAL A 8 6.14 -7.20 -0.40
CA VAL A 8 4.98 -7.37 0.49
C VAL A 8 4.04 -6.17 0.39
N ALA A 9 4.55 -4.93 0.42
CA ALA A 9 3.72 -3.73 0.28
C ALA A 9 2.97 -3.72 -1.07
N GLU A 10 3.66 -4.04 -2.15
CA GLU A 10 3.05 -4.12 -3.48
C GLU A 10 1.99 -5.23 -3.58
N ALA A 11 2.25 -6.40 -2.98
CA ALA A 11 1.28 -7.49 -2.94
C ALA A 11 0.03 -7.14 -2.10
N ILE A 12 0.20 -6.38 -1.01
CA ILE A 12 -0.92 -5.88 -0.21
C ILE A 12 -1.80 -4.96 -1.05
N ASP A 13 -1.20 -4.00 -1.76
CA ASP A 13 -1.91 -3.05 -2.62
C ASP A 13 -2.74 -3.79 -3.67
N GLN A 14 -2.09 -4.67 -4.45
CA GLN A 14 -2.72 -5.42 -5.53
C GLN A 14 -3.87 -6.30 -5.05
N ARG A 15 -3.65 -7.07 -3.97
CA ARG A 15 -4.67 -7.99 -3.44
C ARG A 15 -5.86 -7.24 -2.86
N SER A 16 -5.60 -6.14 -2.17
CA SER A 16 -6.66 -5.31 -1.59
C SER A 16 -7.49 -4.66 -2.69
N GLN A 17 -6.85 -4.11 -3.72
CA GLN A 17 -7.53 -3.50 -4.86
C GLN A 17 -8.38 -4.52 -5.62
N ALA A 18 -7.82 -5.71 -5.89
CA ALA A 18 -8.55 -6.81 -6.52
C ALA A 18 -9.75 -7.27 -5.68
N TYR A 19 -9.61 -7.32 -4.35
CA TYR A 19 -10.70 -7.67 -3.45
C TYR A 19 -11.84 -6.66 -3.52
N ILE A 20 -11.54 -5.36 -3.45
CA ILE A 20 -12.57 -4.30 -3.53
C ILE A 20 -13.22 -4.31 -4.90
N SER A 21 -12.44 -4.35 -5.97
CA SER A 21 -12.97 -4.40 -7.34
C SER A 21 -13.89 -5.60 -7.56
N LYS A 22 -13.55 -6.77 -7.01
CA LYS A 22 -14.37 -7.99 -7.11
C LYS A 22 -15.70 -7.90 -6.35
N HIS A 23 -15.77 -7.14 -5.26
CA HIS A 23 -16.94 -7.15 -4.36
C HIS A 23 -17.74 -5.84 -4.32
N SER A 24 -17.30 -4.80 -5.02
CA SER A 24 -17.96 -3.49 -4.98
C SER A 24 -18.20 -2.84 -6.35
N ASP A 25 -17.79 -3.49 -7.46
CA ASP A 25 -17.75 -2.90 -8.81
C ASP A 25 -17.01 -1.54 -8.89
N GLN A 26 -16.27 -1.17 -7.83
CA GLN A 26 -15.48 0.05 -7.78
C GLN A 26 -14.00 -0.26 -8.00
N SER A 27 -13.37 0.53 -8.87
CA SER A 27 -11.92 0.55 -9.01
C SER A 27 -11.36 1.70 -8.19
N VAL A 28 -10.67 1.37 -7.10
CA VAL A 28 -10.03 2.33 -6.21
C VAL A 28 -8.52 2.13 -6.24
N GLN A 29 -7.76 3.21 -6.03
CA GLN A 29 -6.33 3.11 -5.78
C GLN A 29 -6.10 2.77 -4.31
N ILE A 30 -5.29 1.75 -4.04
CA ILE A 30 -4.90 1.36 -2.69
C ILE A 30 -3.40 1.43 -2.57
N GLY A 31 -2.93 2.06 -1.50
CA GLY A 31 -1.53 2.12 -1.12
C GLY A 31 -1.33 1.68 0.33
N SER A 32 -0.14 1.22 0.65
CA SER A 32 0.19 0.69 1.98
C SER A 32 1.43 1.36 2.56
N ILE A 33 1.43 1.50 3.88
CA ILE A 33 2.55 1.95 4.70
C ILE A 33 2.78 0.90 5.78
N LEU A 34 3.95 0.29 5.76
CA LEU A 34 4.36 -0.71 6.74
C LEU A 34 5.12 0.01 7.84
N PHE A 35 4.81 -0.30 9.09
CA PHE A 35 5.51 0.24 10.25
C PHE A 35 6.35 -0.87 10.91
N ASP A 36 7.50 -0.48 11.46
CA ASP A 36 8.27 -1.34 12.34
C ASP A 36 7.64 -1.42 13.75
N ARG A 37 8.29 -2.17 14.66
CA ARG A 37 7.81 -2.33 16.04
C ARG A 37 7.82 -1.03 16.85
N ASP A 38 8.66 -0.07 16.46
CA ASP A 38 8.76 1.25 17.08
C ASP A 38 7.83 2.28 16.42
N ARG A 39 6.91 1.82 15.55
CA ARG A 39 5.98 2.64 14.76
C ARG A 39 6.67 3.63 13.81
N LYS A 40 7.90 3.34 13.40
CA LYS A 40 8.55 4.09 12.32
C LYS A 40 8.13 3.49 10.98
N ILE A 41 8.03 4.33 9.97
CA ILE A 41 7.76 3.89 8.61
C ILE A 41 8.91 3.01 8.15
N LEU A 42 8.61 1.74 7.88
CA LEU A 42 9.55 0.74 7.38
C LEU A 42 9.61 0.78 5.85
N VAL A 43 8.43 0.78 5.20
CA VAL A 43 8.26 0.83 3.75
C VAL A 43 6.95 1.56 3.43
N GLN A 44 6.96 2.37 2.39
CA GLN A 44 5.74 2.88 1.74
C GLN A 44 5.71 2.30 0.33
N SER A 45 4.55 1.79 -0.10
CA SER A 45 4.38 1.41 -1.49
C SER A 45 4.41 2.65 -2.39
N ALA A 46 4.63 2.44 -3.70
CA ALA A 46 4.63 3.55 -4.65
C ALA A 46 3.28 4.29 -4.67
N ILE A 47 2.18 3.53 -4.67
CA ILE A 47 0.81 4.08 -4.62
C ILE A 47 0.57 4.76 -3.26
N GLY A 48 1.01 4.15 -2.16
CA GLY A 48 0.89 4.71 -0.82
C GLY A 48 1.61 6.04 -0.70
N THR A 49 2.81 6.16 -1.27
CA THR A 49 3.58 7.41 -1.32
C THR A 49 2.83 8.48 -2.12
N ALA A 50 2.33 8.14 -3.31
CA ALA A 50 1.62 9.07 -4.18
C ALA A 50 0.31 9.58 -3.55
N ILE A 51 -0.49 8.70 -2.94
CA ILE A 51 -1.73 9.07 -2.24
C ILE A 51 -1.39 9.94 -1.02
N PHE A 52 -0.39 9.55 -0.23
CA PHE A 52 0.00 10.29 0.97
C PHE A 52 0.46 11.72 0.65
N GLN A 53 1.18 11.91 -0.45
CA GLN A 53 1.58 13.24 -0.95
C GLN A 53 0.39 14.11 -1.36
N GLN A 54 -0.76 13.55 -1.71
CA GLN A 54 -1.95 14.33 -2.05
C GLN A 54 -2.72 14.83 -0.82
N MET A 55 -2.38 14.32 0.38
CA MET A 55 -3.05 14.69 1.63
C MET A 55 -2.39 15.86 2.37
N CYS A 56 -1.25 16.38 1.88
CA CYS A 56 -0.53 17.52 2.44
C CYS A 56 0.06 18.41 1.34
#